data_AF-A0A2G9T4C0-F1
#
_entry.id   AF-A0A2G9T4C0-F1
#
_cell.length_a   1.000
_cell.length_b   1.000
_cell.length_c   1.000
_cell.angle_alpha   90.00
_cell.angle_beta   90.00
_cell.angle_gamma   90.00
#
_symmetry.space_group_name_H-M   'P 1'
#
loop_
_entity.id
_entity.type
_entity.pdbx_description
1 polymer ?
#
loop_
_entity_poly.entity_id
_entity_poly.type
_entity_poly.pdbx_seq_one_letter_code
_entity_poly.pdbx_strand_id
1 'polypeptide(L)'
;KNMSSSDDSSSRKSSECHRFFGYGKRIPRDVKRHCGMCRQHGVVVETRGHICQFKNCECDKCKLVRKRRSIMSTQIRLRREQDKRFQ
;
A
#
# COMPACT_ATOMS: atom_id res chain seq x y z
N LYS A 1 29.97 43.14 4.75
CA LYS A 1 28.68 43.86 4.79
C LYS A 1 27.60 42.79 4.78
N ASN A 2 27.07 42.52 5.95
CA ASN A 2 26.16 41.41 6.20
C ASN A 2 24.78 41.85 5.75
N MET A 3 24.00 40.98 5.12
CA MET A 3 22.55 41.08 5.22
C MET A 3 21.95 39.69 5.02
N SER A 4 21.52 39.13 6.14
CA SER A 4 20.56 38.04 6.20
C SER A 4 19.17 38.63 6.00
N SER A 5 18.31 37.94 5.27
CA SER A 5 16.86 38.12 5.39
C SER A 5 16.18 36.78 5.12
N SER A 6 15.74 36.17 6.21
CA SER A 6 14.78 35.07 6.24
C SER A 6 13.40 35.63 5.91
N ASP A 7 12.63 34.93 5.08
CA ASP A 7 11.18 35.14 5.04
C ASP A 7 10.47 33.78 5.03
N ASP A 8 9.69 33.57 6.08
CA ASP A 8 8.81 32.45 6.33
C ASP A 8 7.50 32.68 5.58
N SER A 9 7.06 31.69 4.81
CA SER A 9 5.72 31.70 4.22
C SER A 9 5.18 30.28 4.13
N SER A 10 4.59 29.89 5.26
CA SER A 10 3.72 28.73 5.43
C SER A 10 2.54 28.78 4.46
N SER A 11 2.64 28.10 3.31
CA SER A 11 1.54 27.91 2.36
C SER A 11 1.19 26.42 2.19
N ARG A 12 -0.05 26.11 2.58
CA ARG A 12 -0.74 24.82 2.56
C ARG A 12 -0.42 23.98 1.31
N LYS A 13 0.43 22.96 1.44
CA LYS A 13 0.59 21.95 0.39
C LYS A 13 -0.53 20.93 0.56
N SER A 14 -1.51 20.94 -0.36
CA SER A 14 -2.39 19.79 -0.54
C SER A 14 -1.49 18.55 -0.63
N SER A 15 -1.77 17.54 0.17
CA SER A 15 -1.04 16.28 0.18
C SER A 15 -1.20 15.60 -1.18
N GLU A 16 -0.36 16.02 -2.12
CA GLU A 16 -0.16 15.41 -3.42
C GLU A 16 0.32 13.99 -3.14
N CYS A 17 -0.56 13.01 -3.34
CA CYS A 17 -0.14 11.61 -3.27
C CYS A 17 0.74 11.36 -4.49
N HIS A 18 2.04 11.65 -4.35
CA HIS A 18 3.08 11.30 -5.29
C HIS A 18 2.96 9.80 -5.58
N ARG A 19 2.22 9.45 -6.63
CA ARG A 19 2.29 8.13 -7.23
C ARG A 19 3.65 8.08 -7.91
N PHE A 20 4.65 7.66 -7.14
CA PHE A 20 5.93 7.22 -7.66
C PHE A 20 5.64 6.07 -8.63
N PHE A 21 5.44 6.40 -9.91
CA PHE A 21 5.58 5.45 -11.01
C PHE A 21 7.05 5.02 -11.02
N GLY A 22 7.33 3.96 -10.27
CA GLY A 22 8.67 3.42 -10.08
C GLY A 22 9.19 2.80 -11.35
N TYR A 23 9.83 3.58 -12.20
CA TYR A 23 10.77 3.08 -13.19
C TYR A 23 12.03 2.58 -12.46
N GLY A 24 12.31 1.29 -12.56
CA GLY A 24 13.67 0.72 -12.45
C GLY A 24 14.28 0.44 -11.07
N LYS A 25 13.70 0.85 -9.93
CA LYS A 25 14.26 0.47 -8.61
C LYS A 25 13.62 -0.84 -8.12
N ARG A 26 14.41 -1.92 -8.03
CA ARG A 26 13.97 -3.19 -7.43
C ARG A 26 13.35 -2.90 -6.06
N ILE A 27 12.08 -3.28 -5.87
CA ILE A 27 11.41 -3.18 -4.57
C ILE A 27 12.28 -3.96 -3.57
N PRO A 28 12.74 -3.33 -2.46
CA PRO A 28 13.53 -4.02 -1.45
C PRO A 28 12.82 -5.31 -1.03
N ARG A 29 13.56 -6.42 -0.99
CA ARG A 29 12.98 -7.74 -0.66
C ARG A 29 12.36 -7.78 0.74
N ASP A 30 12.77 -6.86 1.61
CA ASP A 30 12.38 -6.79 3.02
C ASP A 30 11.35 -5.69 3.33
N VAL A 31 10.51 -5.31 2.35
CA VAL A 31 9.36 -4.45 2.66
C VAL A 31 8.37 -5.22 3.54
N LYS A 32 8.37 -4.90 4.84
CA LYS A 32 7.40 -5.42 5.81
C LYS A 32 5.98 -5.11 5.34
N ARG A 33 5.17 -6.15 5.16
CA ARG A 33 3.76 -6.02 4.76
C ARG A 33 2.86 -6.22 5.97
N HIS A 34 1.93 -5.30 6.20
CA HIS A 34 0.99 -5.35 7.31
C HIS A 34 -0.35 -5.98 6.90
N CYS A 35 -1.00 -6.68 7.83
CA CYS A 35 -2.28 -7.34 7.55
C CYS A 35 -3.38 -6.31 7.27
N GLY A 36 -3.91 -6.34 6.04
CA GLY A 36 -4.96 -5.42 5.62
C GLY A 36 -6.27 -5.51 6.42
N MET A 37 -6.57 -6.66 7.04
CA MET A 37 -7.79 -6.83 7.85
C MET A 37 -7.61 -6.24 9.25
N CYS A 38 -6.53 -6.58 9.94
CA CYS A 38 -6.18 -5.99 11.23
C CYS A 38 -6.14 -4.46 11.16
N ARG A 39 -5.59 -3.90 10.07
CA ARG A 39 -5.57 -2.45 9.85
C ARG A 39 -6.95 -1.81 9.80
N GLN A 40 -7.99 -2.51 9.33
CA GLN A 40 -9.38 -1.98 9.35
C GLN A 40 -9.97 -1.85 10.76
N HIS A 41 -9.38 -2.56 11.72
CA HIS A 41 -9.75 -2.59 13.13
C HIS A 41 -8.75 -1.82 14.02
N GLY A 42 -7.87 -1.00 13.43
CA GLY A 42 -6.89 -0.21 14.19
C GLY A 42 -5.65 -0.98 14.65
N VAL A 43 -5.52 -2.26 14.28
CA VAL A 43 -4.41 -3.11 14.70
C VAL A 43 -3.38 -3.25 13.56
N VAL A 44 -2.11 -2.94 13.84
CA VAL A 44 -1.02 -3.07 12.87
C VAL A 44 -0.16 -4.28 13.23
N VAL A 45 -0.32 -5.36 12.47
CA VAL A 45 0.49 -6.57 12.60
C VAL A 45 1.11 -6.94 11.27
N GLU A 46 2.32 -7.49 11.32
CA GLU A 46 2.98 -8.01 10.13
C GLU A 46 2.21 -9.21 9.56
N THR A 47 2.16 -9.33 8.23
CA THR A 47 1.40 -10.39 7.56
C THR A 47 2.10 -11.74 7.66
N ARG A 48 3.44 -11.75 7.71
CA ARG A 48 4.24 -12.98 7.81
C ARG A 48 4.06 -13.59 9.20
N GLY A 49 3.60 -14.85 9.26
CA GLY A 49 3.50 -15.63 10.50
C GLY A 49 2.36 -15.29 11.47
N HIS A 50 1.57 -14.22 11.23
CA HIS A 50 0.47 -13.88 12.14
C HIS A 50 -0.78 -14.75 11.95
N ILE A 51 -1.52 -14.95 13.04
CA ILE A 51 -2.87 -15.51 13.04
C ILE A 51 -3.87 -14.35 13.12
N CYS A 52 -4.62 -14.14 12.04
CA CYS A 52 -5.53 -13.00 11.95
C CYS A 52 -6.80 -13.22 12.80
N GLN A 53 -6.93 -12.45 13.89
CA GLN A 53 -8.13 -12.43 14.73
C GLN A 53 -9.40 -12.00 13.95
N PHE A 54 -9.23 -11.17 12.92
CA PHE A 54 -10.32 -10.63 12.09
C PHE A 54 -10.54 -11.40 10.79
N LYS A 55 -9.98 -12.61 10.63
CA LYS A 55 -10.07 -13.43 9.40
C LYS A 55 -11.53 -13.59 8.93
N ASN A 56 -12.44 -13.79 9.89
CA ASN A 56 -13.86 -14.05 9.64
C ASN A 56 -14.75 -12.84 9.94
N CYS A 57 -14.18 -11.63 10.18
CA CYS A 57 -14.99 -10.46 10.49
C CYS A 57 -15.86 -10.02 9.30
N GLU A 58 -17.15 -9.76 9.50
CA GLU A 58 -18.09 -9.40 8.42
C GLU A 58 -18.45 -7.91 8.33
N CYS A 59 -17.72 -7.04 9.04
CA CYS A 59 -17.94 -5.59 8.92
C CYS A 59 -17.65 -5.09 7.48
N ASP A 60 -18.25 -3.97 7.10
CA ASP A 60 -18.16 -3.43 5.73
C ASP A 60 -16.73 -3.13 5.31
N LYS A 61 -15.91 -2.60 6.23
CA LYS A 61 -14.47 -2.38 6.02
C LYS A 61 -13.74 -3.67 5.63
N CYS A 62 -14.05 -4.78 6.30
CA CYS A 62 -13.45 -6.09 6.00
C CYS A 62 -14.00 -6.70 4.71
N LYS A 63 -15.28 -6.52 4.39
CA LYS A 63 -15.87 -6.90 3.09
C LYS A 63 -15.16 -6.18 1.94
N LEU A 64 -14.89 -4.87 2.07
CA LEU A 64 -14.15 -4.08 1.08
C LEU A 64 -12.71 -4.59 0.87
N VAL A 65 -12.00 -4.93 1.96
CA VAL A 65 -10.64 -5.51 1.87
C VAL A 65 -10.66 -6.85 1.15
N ARG A 66 -11.65 -7.71 1.41
CA ARG A 66 -11.81 -9.00 0.70
C ARG A 66 -12.04 -8.79 -0.79
N LYS A 67 -12.97 -7.89 -1.17
CA LYS A 67 -13.23 -7.56 -2.57
C LYS A 67 -11.97 -7.07 -3.28
N ARG A 68 -11.20 -6.17 -2.65
CA ARG A 68 -9.91 -5.70 -3.18
C ARG A 68 -8.92 -6.84 -3.41
N ARG A 69 -8.78 -7.76 -2.45
CA ARG A 69 -7.89 -8.92 -2.58
C ARG A 69 -8.31 -9.85 -3.72
N SER A 70 -9.61 -10.08 -3.88
CA SER A 70 -10.15 -10.87 -5.00
C SER A 70 -9.79 -10.25 -6.35
N ILE A 71 -10.03 -8.94 -6.51
CA ILE A 71 -9.67 -8.19 -7.74
C ILE A 71 -8.17 -8.30 -8.01
N MET A 72 -7.33 -8.04 -7.00
CA MET A 72 -5.87 -8.12 -7.15
C MET A 72 -5.41 -9.54 -7.55
N SER A 73 -6.00 -10.58 -6.96
CA SER A 73 -5.69 -11.98 -7.30
C SER A 73 -5.97 -12.25 -8.78
N THR A 74 -7.16 -11.86 -9.26
CA THR A 74 -7.54 -11.98 -10.66
C THR A 74 -6.60 -11.21 -11.58
N GLN A 75 -6.28 -9.96 -11.25
CA GLN A 75 -5.35 -9.14 -12.03
C GLN A 75 -3.94 -9.75 -12.09
N ILE A 76 -3.42 -10.26 -10.97
CA ILE A 76 -2.11 -10.92 -10.92
C ILE A 76 -2.11 -12.18 -11.79
N ARG A 77 -3.19 -12.98 -11.73
CA ARG A 77 -3.34 -14.19 -12.55
C ARG A 77 -3.29 -13.84 -14.04
N LEU A 78 -4.13 -12.90 -14.49
CA LEU A 78 -4.18 -12.48 -15.88
C LEU A 78 -2.82 -11.96 -16.38
N ARG A 79 -2.14 -11.13 -15.57
CA ARG A 79 -0.80 -10.63 -15.92
C ARG A 79 0.20 -11.78 -16.10
N ARG A 80 0.23 -12.73 -15.16
CA ARG A 80 1.13 -13.90 -15.25
C ARG A 80 0.81 -14.78 -16.45
N GLU A 81 -0.46 -14.94 -16.81
CA GLU A 81 -0.88 -15.68 -18.00
C GLU A 81 -0.40 -14.97 -19.29
N GLN A 82 -0.50 -13.64 -19.35
CA GLN A 82 0.03 -12.84 -20.45
C GLN A 82 1.56 -12.93 -20.53
N ASP A 83 2.28 -12.78 -19.41
CA ASP A 83 3.74 -12.82 -19.38
C ASP A 83 4.29 -14.20 -19.83
N LYS A 84 3.58 -15.30 -19.55
CA LYS A 84 3.92 -16.65 -20.02
C LYS A 84 3.72 -16.85 -21.52
N ARG A 85 2.87 -16.06 -22.17
CA ARG A 85 2.63 -16.15 -23.62
C ARG A 85 3.75 -15.51 -24.45
N PHE A 86 4.54 -14.63 -23.84
CA PHE A 86 5.63 -13.88 -24.48
C PHE A 86 7.02 -14.31 -23.97
N GLN A 87 7.10 -15.38 -23.18
CA GLN A 87 8.33 -16.07 -22.79
C GLN A 87 8.50 -17.32 -23.64
#